data_AF-A0A2G8JT54-F1
#
_entry.id   AF-A0A2G8JT54-F1
#
_cell.length_a   1.000
_cell.length_b   1.000
_cell.length_c   1.000
_cell.angle_alpha   90.00
_cell.angle_beta   90.00
_cell.angle_gamma   90.00
#
_symmetry.space_group_name_H-M   'P 1'
#
loop_
_entity.id
_entity.type
_entity.pdbx_description
1 polymer ?
#
loop_
_entity_poly.entity_id
_entity_poly.type
_entity_poly.pdbx_seq_one_letter_code
_entity_poly.pdbx_strand_id
1 'polypeptide(L)'
;MHLYGNDTTDGIIRSFSTNKHITETFRDSHPYKERLSHKLLPDQFRNDNFYIIPPSIPVPESDKESPIWDAKQDLFQDARLTPLLRRGLSDLPPAYIITMGYDPLRDDGIMYAEHLKEAGVEVTWRHYPTAFHGAVWVAPGINFQDGDEILKEIYEYIKLTL
;
A
#
# COMPACT_ATOMS: atom_id res chain seq x y z
N MET A 1 -2.39 -11.81 21.42
CA MET A 1 -2.88 -12.65 20.30
C MET A 1 -1.71 -12.92 19.38
N HIS A 2 -1.02 -14.05 19.58
CA HIS A 2 0.02 -14.55 18.67
C HIS A 2 -0.68 -15.35 17.58
N LEU A 3 -0.78 -14.77 16.38
CA LEU A 3 -1.25 -15.47 15.18
C LEU A 3 -0.17 -15.27 14.11
N TYR A 4 0.82 -16.17 14.10
CA TYR A 4 1.85 -16.36 13.07
C TYR A 4 2.98 -15.33 12.91
N GLY A 5 3.38 -14.62 13.97
CA GLY A 5 4.63 -13.83 13.98
C GLY A 5 5.80 -14.62 14.56
N ASN A 6 6.99 -14.50 13.97
CA ASN A 6 8.25 -14.78 14.69
C ASN A 6 8.26 -14.08 16.05
N ASP A 7 9.06 -14.56 17.01
CA ASP A 7 9.28 -13.84 18.27
C ASP A 7 9.61 -12.37 17.95
N THR A 8 8.70 -11.48 18.34
CA THR A 8 8.85 -10.05 18.13
C THR A 8 10.00 -9.59 19.02
N THR A 9 11.19 -9.50 18.44
CA THR A 9 12.39 -9.07 19.19
C THR A 9 12.43 -7.54 19.28
N ASP A 10 13.12 -7.03 20.30
CA ASP A 10 13.40 -5.59 20.44
C ASP A 10 14.05 -5.00 19.18
N GLY A 11 14.86 -5.80 18.47
CA GLY A 11 15.47 -5.43 17.20
C GLY A 11 14.44 -5.20 16.08
N ILE A 12 13.41 -6.04 15.98
CA ILE A 12 12.33 -5.88 15.00
C ILE A 12 11.49 -4.65 15.36
N ILE A 13 11.09 -4.52 16.63
CA ILE A 13 10.30 -3.36 17.09
C ILE A 13 11.05 -2.06 16.79
N ARG A 14 12.34 -2.01 17.15
CA ARG A 14 13.21 -0.86 16.86
C ARG A 14 13.32 -0.59 15.36
N SER A 15 13.40 -1.64 14.53
CA SER A 15 13.48 -1.48 13.08
C SER A 15 12.23 -0.80 12.51
N PHE A 16 11.03 -1.23 12.92
CA PHE A 16 9.79 -0.59 12.47
C PHE A 16 9.59 0.80 13.06
N SER A 17 9.82 0.99 14.37
CA SER A 17 9.61 2.27 15.05
C SER A 17 10.58 3.37 14.62
N THR A 18 11.73 3.00 14.04
CA THR A 18 12.72 3.93 13.50
C THR A 18 12.76 3.97 11.96
N ASN A 19 11.76 3.38 11.29
CA ASN A 19 11.69 3.30 9.82
C ASN A 19 12.94 2.65 9.14
N LYS A 20 13.59 1.74 9.87
CA LYS A 20 14.73 0.89 9.47
C LYS A 20 14.29 -0.50 9.00
N HIS A 21 13.01 -0.74 8.72
CA HIS A 21 12.53 -2.05 8.27
C HIS A 21 12.84 -2.34 6.78
N ILE A 22 13.26 -1.32 6.03
CA ILE A 22 13.89 -1.41 4.71
C ILE A 22 15.18 -0.57 4.68
N THR A 23 16.13 -0.95 3.82
CA THR A 23 17.43 -0.26 3.67
C THR A 23 17.32 0.98 2.78
N GLU A 24 18.22 1.94 2.99
CA GLU A 24 18.47 3.05 2.06
C GLU A 24 18.89 2.51 0.69
N THR A 25 19.79 1.52 0.63
CA THR A 25 20.17 0.87 -0.63
C THR A 25 18.95 0.36 -1.41
N PHE A 26 17.97 -0.25 -0.73
CA PHE A 26 16.74 -0.69 -1.39
C PHE A 26 15.83 0.49 -1.79
N ARG A 27 15.68 1.51 -0.95
CA ARG A 27 14.93 2.74 -1.31
C ARG A 27 15.53 3.45 -2.52
N ASP A 28 16.84 3.35 -2.71
CA ASP A 28 17.52 3.91 -3.86
C ASP A 28 17.52 3.02 -5.10
N SER A 29 17.11 1.77 -4.96
CA SER A 29 17.03 0.82 -6.05
C SER A 29 15.96 1.20 -7.08
N HIS A 30 16.18 0.73 -8.31
CA HIS A 30 15.26 0.94 -9.41
C HIS A 30 13.85 0.35 -9.16
N PRO A 31 13.68 -0.89 -8.63
CA PRO A 31 12.36 -1.41 -8.28
C PRO A 31 11.58 -0.53 -7.30
N TYR A 32 12.24 0.05 -6.30
CA TYR A 32 11.56 0.93 -5.34
C TYR A 32 11.14 2.24 -6.01
N LYS A 33 12.07 2.90 -6.69
CA LYS A 33 11.82 4.22 -7.32
C LYS A 33 10.70 4.17 -8.36
N GLU A 34 10.59 3.08 -9.11
CA GLU A 34 9.60 2.92 -10.16
C GLU A 34 8.26 2.36 -9.70
N ARG A 35 8.19 1.70 -8.53
CA ARG A 35 6.97 0.97 -8.14
C ARG A 35 6.45 1.19 -6.73
N LEU A 36 7.28 1.66 -5.81
CA LEU A 36 6.93 1.82 -4.39
C LEU A 36 7.11 3.26 -3.88
N SER A 37 7.70 4.13 -4.69
CA SER A 37 8.01 5.49 -4.25
C SER A 37 6.75 6.33 -4.15
N HIS A 38 6.57 7.02 -3.02
CA HIS A 38 5.52 8.03 -2.84
C HIS A 38 5.49 9.10 -3.96
N LYS A 39 6.62 9.31 -4.65
CA LYS A 39 6.71 10.23 -5.79
C LYS A 39 5.87 9.82 -7.00
N LEU A 40 5.46 8.55 -7.08
CA LEU A 40 4.65 7.99 -8.16
C LEU A 40 3.16 8.34 -8.02
N LEU A 41 2.75 8.85 -6.86
CA LEU A 41 1.36 9.26 -6.66
C LEU A 41 1.03 10.50 -7.51
N PRO A 42 -0.19 10.60 -8.05
CA PRO A 42 -0.66 11.83 -8.68
C PRO A 42 -0.59 13.01 -7.70
N ASP A 43 -0.28 14.20 -8.22
CA ASP A 43 0.01 15.39 -7.41
C ASP A 43 -1.09 15.73 -6.40
N GLN A 44 -2.36 15.50 -6.74
CA GLN A 44 -3.48 15.75 -5.83
C GLN A 44 -3.49 14.89 -4.55
N PHE A 45 -2.78 13.76 -4.54
CA PHE A 45 -2.62 12.89 -3.36
C PHE A 45 -1.28 13.11 -2.64
N ARG A 46 -0.37 13.87 -3.26
CA ARG A 46 0.90 14.27 -2.66
C ARG A 46 0.69 15.56 -1.90
N ASN A 47 0.57 15.45 -0.58
CA ASN A 47 0.50 16.63 0.27
C ASN A 47 1.89 16.92 0.85
N ASP A 48 2.64 17.78 0.15
CA ASP A 48 3.98 18.19 0.57
C ASP A 48 3.99 18.89 1.96
N ASN A 49 2.83 19.38 2.44
CA ASN A 49 2.70 20.02 3.76
C ASN A 49 2.44 19.04 4.91
N PHE A 50 1.97 17.81 4.64
CA PHE A 50 1.69 16.80 5.67
C PHE A 50 2.73 15.68 5.73
N TYR A 51 3.46 15.44 4.64
CA TYR A 51 4.65 14.57 4.69
C TYR A 51 5.85 15.35 5.23
N ILE A 52 5.78 15.72 6.51
CA ILE A 52 6.96 16.16 7.25
C ILE A 52 7.65 14.88 7.72
N ILE A 53 8.83 14.58 7.16
CA ILE A 53 9.70 13.54 7.71
C ILE A 53 9.82 13.84 9.21
N PRO A 54 9.42 12.93 10.12
CA PRO A 54 9.41 13.22 11.55
C PRO A 54 10.77 13.76 12.00
N PRO A 55 10.85 14.98 12.55
CA PRO A 55 12.12 15.65 12.84
C PRO A 55 12.97 14.93 13.90
N SER A 56 12.44 13.89 14.54
CA SER A 56 13.02 13.19 15.68
C SER A 56 13.43 11.75 15.44
N ILE A 57 13.24 11.21 14.23
CA ILE A 57 13.90 9.95 13.84
C ILE A 57 14.87 10.33 12.74
N PRO A 58 16.18 10.45 13.05
CA PRO A 58 17.18 10.56 12.00
C PRO A 58 16.88 9.46 10.99
N VAL A 59 16.64 9.82 9.73
CA VAL A 59 16.78 8.84 8.66
C VAL A 59 18.19 8.31 8.85
N PRO A 60 18.36 7.04 9.21
CA PRO A 60 19.65 6.58 9.66
C PRO A 60 20.59 6.72 8.47
N GLU A 61 21.70 7.44 8.68
CA GLU A 61 22.75 7.70 7.67
C GLU A 61 23.41 6.41 7.12
N SER A 62 22.95 5.23 7.55
CA SER A 62 23.46 3.97 7.05
C SER A 62 22.45 2.83 7.20
N ASP A 63 22.57 1.86 6.31
CA ASP A 63 21.90 0.55 6.34
C ASP A 63 22.26 -0.33 7.56
N LYS A 64 23.10 0.17 8.47
CA LYS A 64 23.49 -0.57 9.68
C LYS A 64 22.30 -0.69 10.63
N GLU A 65 22.14 -1.90 11.18
CA GLU A 65 21.10 -2.27 12.15
C GLU A 65 19.69 -2.43 11.55
N SER A 66 19.57 -3.14 10.41
CA SER A 66 18.26 -3.57 9.87
C SER A 66 18.08 -5.09 9.97
N PRO A 67 18.03 -5.67 11.19
CA PRO A 67 17.98 -7.13 11.37
C PRO A 67 16.77 -7.77 10.69
N ILE A 68 15.65 -7.05 10.56
CA ILE A 68 14.48 -7.54 9.85
C ILE A 68 14.68 -7.55 8.34
N TRP A 69 15.34 -6.54 7.76
CA TRP A 69 15.65 -6.54 6.33
C TRP A 69 16.64 -7.63 5.99
N ASP A 70 17.74 -7.73 6.75
CA ASP A 70 18.75 -8.77 6.55
C ASP A 70 18.13 -10.18 6.58
N ALA A 71 17.17 -10.40 7.48
CA ALA A 71 16.50 -11.69 7.63
C ALA A 71 15.34 -11.95 6.66
N LYS A 72 14.69 -10.90 6.13
CA LYS A 72 13.38 -11.01 5.44
C LYS A 72 13.24 -10.16 4.17
N GLN A 73 14.32 -9.61 3.64
CA GLN A 73 14.29 -8.83 2.39
C GLN A 73 13.66 -9.58 1.22
N ASP A 74 13.89 -10.89 1.10
CA ASP A 74 13.29 -11.72 0.05
C ASP A 74 11.77 -11.79 0.19
N LEU A 75 11.27 -11.82 1.44
CA LEU A 75 9.84 -11.83 1.72
C LEU A 75 9.20 -10.49 1.36
N PHE A 76 9.84 -9.36 1.75
CA PHE A 76 9.32 -8.03 1.41
C PHE A 76 9.35 -7.72 -0.09
N GLN A 77 10.30 -8.32 -0.81
CA GLN A 77 10.44 -8.16 -2.25
C GLN A 77 9.66 -9.20 -3.07
N ASP A 78 9.03 -10.19 -2.42
CA ASP A 78 8.22 -11.19 -3.09
C ASP A 78 6.95 -10.56 -3.66
N ALA A 79 6.78 -10.61 -4.97
CA ALA A 79 5.61 -10.07 -5.67
C ALA A 79 4.27 -10.72 -5.24
N ARG A 80 4.31 -11.88 -4.60
CA ARG A 80 3.12 -12.54 -4.02
C ARG A 80 2.64 -11.86 -2.74
N LEU A 81 3.54 -11.20 -2.02
CA LEU A 81 3.24 -10.41 -0.82
C LEU A 81 3.11 -8.92 -1.14
N THR A 82 3.93 -8.42 -2.05
CA THR A 82 3.99 -7.01 -2.46
C THR A 82 3.68 -6.90 -3.95
N PRO A 83 2.39 -6.98 -4.38
CA PRO A 83 2.01 -7.00 -5.79
C PRO A 83 2.50 -5.80 -6.61
N LEU A 84 2.74 -4.65 -5.97
CA LEU A 84 3.34 -3.48 -6.60
C LEU A 84 4.70 -3.79 -7.24
N LEU A 85 5.46 -4.75 -6.71
CA LEU A 85 6.75 -5.18 -7.27
C LEU A 85 6.62 -6.18 -8.42
N ARG A 86 5.42 -6.68 -8.73
CA ARG A 86 5.22 -7.61 -9.84
C ARG A 86 5.59 -6.96 -11.17
N ARG A 87 6.35 -7.70 -11.98
CA ARG A 87 6.60 -7.39 -13.40
C ARG A 87 5.58 -8.13 -14.28
N GLY A 88 5.22 -7.55 -15.42
CA GLY A 88 4.27 -8.14 -16.34
C GLY A 88 2.85 -8.16 -15.76
N LEU A 89 2.16 -7.04 -15.91
CA LEU A 89 0.77 -6.87 -15.45
C LEU A 89 -0.24 -6.92 -16.60
N SER A 90 0.22 -6.89 -17.85
CA SER A 90 -0.63 -6.77 -19.05
C SER A 90 -1.53 -7.99 -19.32
N ASP A 91 -1.27 -9.11 -18.64
CA ASP A 91 -2.04 -10.36 -18.73
C ASP A 91 -3.11 -10.49 -17.62
N LEU A 92 -3.25 -9.47 -16.77
CA LEU A 92 -4.22 -9.47 -15.68
C LEU A 92 -5.64 -9.16 -16.18
N PRO A 93 -6.68 -9.69 -15.49
CA PRO A 93 -8.06 -9.39 -15.82
C PRO A 93 -8.41 -7.93 -15.52
N PRO A 94 -9.52 -7.41 -16.09
CA PRO A 94 -10.07 -6.12 -15.69
C PRO A 94 -10.25 -6.01 -14.17
N ALA A 95 -9.92 -4.84 -13.62
CA ALA A 95 -9.87 -4.63 -12.17
C ALA A 95 -10.79 -3.50 -11.72
N TYR A 96 -11.50 -3.72 -10.62
CA TYR A 96 -12.15 -2.69 -9.82
C TYR A 96 -11.31 -2.39 -8.59
N ILE A 97 -10.83 -1.15 -8.44
CA ILE A 97 -10.00 -0.73 -7.31
C ILE A 97 -10.71 0.38 -6.57
N ILE A 98 -10.78 0.24 -5.24
CA ILE A 98 -11.33 1.26 -4.33
C ILE A 98 -10.22 1.68 -3.39
N THR A 99 -10.02 2.99 -3.23
CA THR A 99 -9.15 3.55 -2.19
C THR A 99 -9.93 4.54 -1.32
N MET A 100 -9.47 4.74 -0.10
CA MET A 100 -10.16 5.53 0.92
C MET A 100 -9.21 6.60 1.49
N GLY A 101 -9.73 7.78 1.85
CA GLY A 101 -8.91 8.92 2.24
C GLY A 101 -8.15 8.73 3.54
N TYR A 102 -8.79 8.11 4.54
CA TYR A 102 -8.22 7.80 5.86
C TYR A 102 -7.80 6.33 5.97
N ASP A 103 -7.14 5.81 4.95
CA ASP A 103 -6.65 4.43 4.89
C ASP A 103 -5.12 4.42 4.71
N PRO A 104 -4.34 3.76 5.59
CA PRO A 104 -2.89 3.64 5.41
C PRO A 104 -2.49 2.93 4.10
N LEU A 105 -3.38 2.12 3.51
CA LEU A 105 -3.15 1.42 2.24
C LEU A 105 -3.55 2.24 1.01
N ARG A 106 -4.05 3.47 1.20
CA ARG A 106 -4.56 4.33 0.12
C ARG A 106 -3.54 4.47 -1.01
N ASP A 107 -2.31 4.82 -0.65
CA ASP A 107 -1.27 5.16 -1.62
C ASP A 107 -0.85 3.93 -2.44
N ASP A 108 -0.73 2.77 -1.80
CA ASP A 108 -0.44 1.50 -2.46
C ASP A 108 -1.54 1.14 -3.47
N GLY A 109 -2.80 1.31 -3.10
CA GLY A 109 -3.94 1.07 -3.99
C GLY A 109 -3.97 2.02 -5.19
N ILE A 110 -3.62 3.30 -5.00
CA ILE A 110 -3.52 4.29 -6.08
C ILE A 110 -2.40 3.90 -7.04
N MET A 111 -1.20 3.62 -6.53
CA MET A 111 -0.06 3.20 -7.35
C MET A 111 -0.36 1.92 -8.13
N TYR A 112 -1.02 0.95 -7.52
CA TYR A 112 -1.36 -0.30 -8.20
C TYR A 112 -2.38 -0.08 -9.33
N ALA A 113 -3.37 0.79 -9.12
CA ALA A 113 -4.33 1.16 -10.16
C ALA A 113 -3.64 1.84 -11.36
N GLU A 114 -2.70 2.76 -11.12
CA GLU A 114 -1.93 3.40 -12.19
C GLU A 114 -1.04 2.40 -12.94
N HIS A 115 -0.30 1.54 -12.24
CA HIS A 115 0.53 0.51 -12.89
C HIS A 115 -0.28 -0.46 -13.77
N LEU A 116 -1.49 -0.83 -13.34
CA LEU A 116 -2.37 -1.68 -14.16
C LEU A 116 -2.82 -0.95 -15.43
N LYS A 117 -3.23 0.32 -15.32
CA LYS A 117 -3.61 1.14 -16.49
C LYS A 117 -2.44 1.31 -17.46
N GLU A 118 -1.25 1.61 -16.95
CA GLU A 118 -0.03 1.74 -17.76
C GLU A 118 0.32 0.43 -18.49
N ALA A 119 0.02 -0.71 -17.88
CA ALA A 119 0.20 -2.03 -18.49
C ALA A 119 -0.92 -2.40 -19.49
N GLY A 120 -1.90 -1.52 -19.71
CA GLY A 120 -3.01 -1.73 -20.65
C GLY A 120 -4.17 -2.55 -20.08
N VAL A 121 -4.23 -2.77 -18.77
CA VAL A 121 -5.35 -3.44 -18.11
C VAL A 121 -6.53 -2.47 -18.00
N GLU A 122 -7.74 -2.97 -18.23
CA GLU A 122 -8.97 -2.20 -17.98
C GLU A 122 -9.16 -2.02 -16.47
N VAL A 123 -9.11 -0.77 -15.99
CA VAL A 123 -9.22 -0.46 -14.56
C VAL A 123 -10.34 0.53 -14.33
N THR A 124 -11.32 0.13 -13.53
CA THR A 124 -12.27 1.06 -12.91
C THR A 124 -11.78 1.38 -11.50
N TRP A 125 -11.30 2.61 -11.30
CA TRP A 125 -10.83 3.07 -10.00
C TRP A 125 -11.79 4.11 -9.39
N ARG A 126 -12.02 4.00 -8.07
CA ARG A 126 -12.80 4.93 -7.25
C ARG A 126 -12.05 5.32 -5.99
N HIS A 127 -12.13 6.59 -5.63
CA HIS A 127 -11.52 7.12 -4.41
C HIS A 127 -12.58 7.80 -3.54
N TYR A 128 -12.69 7.36 -2.29
CA TYR A 128 -13.62 7.90 -1.29
C TYR A 128 -12.84 8.74 -0.28
N PRO A 129 -12.81 10.08 -0.41
CA PRO A 129 -11.90 10.94 0.35
C PRO A 129 -12.20 11.00 1.85
N THR A 130 -13.42 10.65 2.27
CA THR A 130 -13.86 10.70 3.67
C THR A 130 -13.96 9.32 4.33
N ALA A 131 -13.87 8.25 3.55
CA ALA A 131 -13.92 6.89 4.05
C ALA A 131 -12.60 6.48 4.73
N PHE A 132 -12.66 5.41 5.51
CA PHE A 132 -11.54 4.84 6.26
C PHE A 132 -11.45 3.34 6.02
N HIS A 133 -10.30 2.74 6.32
CA HIS A 133 -10.04 1.33 6.10
C HIS A 133 -11.16 0.43 6.69
N GLY A 134 -11.79 -0.37 5.84
CA GLY A 134 -12.87 -1.28 6.26
C GLY A 134 -14.24 -0.63 6.40
N ALA A 135 -14.49 0.59 5.89
CA ALA A 135 -15.80 1.26 5.94
C ALA A 135 -16.98 0.43 5.38
N VAL A 136 -16.69 -0.58 4.56
CA VAL A 136 -17.66 -1.54 4.00
C VAL A 136 -18.13 -2.57 5.05
N TRP A 137 -17.27 -2.92 6.01
CA TRP A 137 -17.48 -4.00 6.98
C TRP A 137 -16.80 -3.72 8.32
N VAL A 138 -17.47 -2.96 9.20
CA VAL A 138 -16.92 -2.63 10.53
C VAL A 138 -17.49 -3.54 11.62
N ALA A 139 -18.82 -3.61 11.73
CA ALA A 139 -19.50 -4.52 12.66
C ALA A 139 -20.97 -4.74 12.22
N PRO A 140 -21.60 -5.87 12.60
CA PRO A 140 -23.01 -6.11 12.30
C PRO A 140 -23.90 -4.98 12.81
N GLY A 141 -24.71 -4.39 11.91
CA GLY A 141 -25.64 -3.31 12.24
C GLY A 141 -25.04 -1.90 12.29
N ILE A 142 -23.75 -1.74 11.99
CA ILE A 142 -23.12 -0.43 11.79
C ILE A 142 -22.91 -0.21 10.30
N ASN A 143 -23.68 0.72 9.72
CA ASN A 143 -23.57 1.09 8.32
C ASN A 143 -23.05 2.53 8.19
N PHE A 144 -22.17 2.73 7.21
CA PHE A 144 -21.70 4.04 6.79
C PHE A 144 -22.23 4.30 5.38
N GLN A 145 -22.63 5.55 5.11
CA GLN A 145 -23.15 5.92 3.79
C GLN A 145 -22.15 5.57 2.66
N ASP A 146 -20.87 5.91 2.85
CA ASP A 146 -19.81 5.56 1.90
C ASP A 146 -19.70 4.03 1.71
N GLY A 147 -19.88 3.24 2.78
CA GLY A 147 -19.84 1.78 2.73
C GLY A 147 -21.00 1.17 1.92
N ASP A 148 -22.21 1.67 2.12
CA ASP A 148 -23.39 1.24 1.36
C ASP A 148 -23.27 1.60 -0.14
N GLU A 149 -22.74 2.78 -0.44
CA GLU A 149 -22.46 3.21 -1.81
C GLU A 149 -21.40 2.32 -2.47
N ILE A 150 -20.30 2.04 -1.78
CA ILE A 150 -19.25 1.13 -2.25
C ILE A 150 -19.81 -0.26 -2.57
N LEU A 151 -20.63 -0.84 -1.67
CA LEU A 151 -21.23 -2.16 -1.91
C LEU A 151 -22.12 -2.17 -3.16
N LYS A 152 -22.90 -1.11 -3.35
CA LYS A 152 -23.75 -0.97 -4.53
C LYS A 152 -22.92 -0.88 -5.81
N GLU A 153 -21.84 -0.10 -5.80
CA GLU A 153 -20.96 0.02 -6.98
C GLU A 153 -20.24 -1.30 -7.31
N ILE A 154 -19.75 -2.02 -6.29
CA ILE A 154 -19.15 -3.35 -6.46
C ILE A 154 -20.16 -4.29 -7.12
N TYR A 155 -21.41 -4.30 -6.64
CA TYR A 155 -22.47 -5.13 -7.21
C TYR A 155 -22.72 -4.82 -8.68
N GLU A 156 -22.84 -3.54 -9.05
CA GLU A 156 -23.06 -3.16 -10.45
C GLU A 156 -21.87 -3.50 -11.34
N TYR A 157 -20.63 -3.31 -10.87
CA TYR A 157 -19.44 -3.69 -11.64
C TYR A 157 -19.40 -5.19 -11.92
N ILE A 158 -19.64 -6.02 -10.90
CA ILE A 158 -19.66 -7.49 -11.06
C ILE A 158 -20.76 -7.90 -12.05
N LYS A 159 -21.96 -7.33 -11.91
CA LYS A 159 -23.11 -7.62 -12.77
C LYS A 159 -22.88 -7.25 -14.24
N LEU A 160 -22.06 -6.23 -14.51
CA LEU A 160 -21.74 -5.81 -15.88
C LEU A 160 -20.59 -6.62 -16.50
N THR A 161 -19.83 -7.35 -15.68
CA THR A 161 -18.61 -8.06 -16.10
C THR A 161 -18.82 -9.59 -16.19
N LEU A 162 -19.90 -10.11 -15.60
CA LEU A 162 -20.33 -11.52 -15.64
C LEU A 162 -21.60 -11.71 -16.48
#